data_AF-A0A1M6QR23-F1
#
_entry.id   AF-A0A1M6QR23-F1
#
_cell.length_a   1.000
_cell.length_b   1.000
_cell.length_c   1.000
_cell.angle_alpha   90.00
_cell.angle_beta   90.00
_cell.angle_gamma   90.00
#
_symmetry.space_group_name_H-M   'P 1'
#
loop_
_entity.id
_entity.type
_entity.pdbx_description
1 polymer ?
#
loop_
_entity_poly.entity_id
_entity_poly.type
_entity_poly.pdbx_seq_one_letter_code
_entity_poly.pdbx_strand_id
1 'polypeptide(L)' 'MFGEIKLFWELQTHKNDPDKLAEIFYLNRDVLLSLKKKYPEWKTYLQPEVFEALKEKGLPMD' A
#
# COMPACT_ATOMS: atom_id res chain seq x y z
N MET A 1 -10.77 -2.19 12.48
CA MET A 1 -9.70 -1.70 13.37
C MET A 1 -8.47 -2.62 13.40
N PHE A 2 -8.56 -3.89 13.81
CA PHE A 2 -7.36 -4.77 13.84
C PHE A 2 -6.71 -5.01 12.47
N GLY A 3 -7.49 -5.04 11.38
CA GLY A 3 -6.96 -5.23 10.03
C GLY A 3 -6.14 -4.04 9.49
N GLU A 4 -6.53 -2.80 9.82
CA GLU A 4 -5.85 -1.59 9.33
C GLU A 4 -4.48 -1.41 9.98
N ILE A 5 -4.38 -1.62 11.30
CA ILE A 5 -3.11 -1.52 12.05
C ILE A 5 -2.14 -2.61 11.60
N LYS A 6 -2.64 -3.84 11.43
CA LYS A 6 -1.84 -4.96 10.93
C LYS A 6 -1.31 -4.66 9.52
N LEU A 7 -2.15 -4.12 8.65
CA LEU A 7 -1.77 -3.76 7.29
C LEU A 7 -0.70 -2.66 7.25
N PHE A 8 -0.83 -1.63 8.10
CA PHE A 8 0.21 -0.62 8.25
C PHE A 8 1.55 -1.21 8.68
N TRP A 9 1.52 -2.17 9.61
CA TRP A 9 2.72 -2.88 10.07
C TRP A 9 3.35 -3.72 8.96
N GLU A 10 2.55 -4.45 8.18
CA GLU A 10 3.01 -5.24 7.04
C GLU A 10 3.63 -4.33 5.97
N LEU A 11 2.99 -3.21 5.65
CA LEU A 11 3.52 -2.21 4.72
C LEU A 11 4.85 -1.62 5.20
N GLN A 12 4.98 -1.28 6.48
CA GLN A 12 6.23 -0.78 7.05
C GLN A 12 7.34 -1.83 7.08
N THR A 13 6.99 -3.08 7.39
CA THR A 13 7.94 -4.20 7.47
C THR A 13 8.52 -4.52 6.10
N HIS A 14 7.70 -4.46 5.06
CA HIS A 14 8.09 -4.77 3.68
C HIS A 14 8.41 -3.53 2.84
N LYS A 15 8.61 -2.35 3.44
CA LYS A 15 8.75 -1.05 2.73
C LYS A 15 9.82 -0.98 1.62
N ASN A 16 10.79 -1.89 1.63
CA ASN A 16 11.88 -1.99 0.64
C ASN A 16 11.70 -3.17 -0.34
N ASP A 17 10.60 -3.92 -0.23
CA ASP A 17 10.29 -5.09 -1.07
C ASP A 17 9.05 -4.78 -1.93
N PRO A 18 9.26 -4.27 -3.16
CA PRO A 18 8.17 -3.82 -4.02
C PRO A 18 7.24 -4.98 -4.43
N ASP A 19 7.74 -6.21 -4.53
CA ASP A 19 6.92 -7.36 -4.90
C ASP A 19 6.02 -7.81 -3.75
N LYS A 20 6.56 -7.87 -2.52
CA LYS A 20 5.73 -8.13 -1.33
C LYS A 20 4.71 -7.03 -1.07
N LEU A 21 5.11 -5.77 -1.26
CA LEU A 21 4.17 -4.66 -1.12
C LEU A 21 3.06 -4.75 -2.17
N ALA A 22 3.37 -5.09 -3.42
CA ALA A 22 2.36 -5.32 -4.43
C ALA A 22 1.39 -6.44 -4.06
N GLU A 23 1.89 -7.55 -3.53
CA GLU A 23 1.05 -8.66 -3.06
C GLU A 23 0.13 -8.24 -1.91
N ILE A 24 0.68 -7.57 -0.89
CA ILE A 24 -0.08 -7.01 0.25
C ILE A 24 -1.14 -6.01 -0.24
N PHE A 25 -0.77 -5.16 -1.21
CA PHE A 25 -1.68 -4.20 -1.83
C PHE A 25 -2.83 -4.86 -2.56
N TYR A 26 -2.55 -5.91 -3.33
CA TYR A 26 -3.58 -6.67 -4.04
C TYR A 26 -4.54 -7.38 -3.09
N LEU A 27 -4.00 -8.06 -2.07
CA LEU A 27 -4.78 -8.83 -1.10
C LEU A 27 -5.66 -7.94 -0.23
N ASN A 28 -5.25 -6.69 0.01
CA ASN A 28 -5.94 -5.75 0.89
C ASN A 28 -6.48 -4.52 0.15
N ARG A 29 -6.70 -4.63 -1.17
CA ARG A 29 -7.06 -3.51 -2.05
C ARG A 29 -8.22 -2.66 -1.52
N ASP A 30 -9.30 -3.29 -1.07
CA ASP A 30 -10.49 -2.59 -0.57
C ASP A 30 -10.22 -1.82 0.72
N VAL A 31 -9.42 -2.41 1.62
CA VAL A 31 -8.99 -1.76 2.86
C VAL A 31 -8.08 -0.57 2.54
N LEU A 32 -7.16 -0.72 1.59
CA LEU A 32 -6.24 0.34 1.16
C LEU A 32 -6.96 1.47 0.43
N LEU A 33 -7.99 1.16 -0.36
CA LEU A 33 -8.86 2.16 -0.97
C LEU A 33 -9.65 2.94 0.07
N SER A 34 -10.10 2.30 1.14
CA SER A 34 -10.77 2.97 2.25
C SER A 34 -9.79 3.83 3.08
N LEU A 35 -8.57 3.35 3.28
CA LEU A 35 -7.48 4.09 3.92
C LEU A 35 -7.05 5.29 3.09
N LYS A 36 -6.96 5.16 1.76
CA LYS A 36 -6.70 6.28 0.84
C LYS A 36 -7.72 7.41 1.00
N LYS A 37 -9.00 7.07 1.22
CA LYS A 37 -10.04 8.06 1.49
C LYS A 37 -9.89 8.75 2.86
N LYS A 38 -9.33 8.04 3.85
CA LYS A 38 -9.13 8.56 5.22
C LYS A 38 -7.79 9.30 5.41
N TYR A 39 -6.74 8.87 4.70
CA TYR A 39 -5.35 9.29 4.89
C TYR A 39 -4.70 9.54 3.53
N PRO A 40 -4.98 10.68 2.88
CA PRO A 40 -4.47 10.98 1.54
C PRO A 40 -2.94 11.03 1.47
N GLU A 41 -2.25 11.34 2.58
CA GLU A 41 -0.78 11.31 2.66
C GLU A 41 -0.15 9.92 2.62
N TRP A 42 -0.93 8.82 2.54
CA TRP A 42 -0.38 7.46 2.62
C TRP A 42 0.70 7.16 1.56
N LYS A 43 0.63 7.81 0.40
CA LYS A 43 1.62 7.70 -0.68
C LYS A 43 3.02 8.13 -0.24
N THR A 44 3.12 9.02 0.75
CA THR A 44 4.40 9.49 1.31
C THR A 44 5.11 8.42 2.14
N TYR A 45 4.39 7.37 2.56
CA TYR A 45 5.00 6.24 3.27
C TYR A 45 5.61 5.20 2.32
N LEU A 46 5.32 5.29 1.02
CA LEU A 46 5.90 4.40 0.02
C LEU A 46 7.15 5.01 -0.59
N GLN A 47 8.13 4.14 -0.86
CA GLN A 47 9.28 4.52 -1.66
C GLN A 47 8.87 4.69 -3.13
N PRO A 48 9.54 5.57 -3.91
CA PRO A 48 9.23 5.81 -5.31
C PRO A 48 9.23 4.53 -6.17
N GLU A 49 10.15 3.61 -5.90
CA GLU A 49 10.29 2.35 -6.63
C GLU A 49 9.08 1.43 -6.41
N VAL A 50 8.55 1.44 -5.19
CA VAL A 50 7.32 0.74 -4.83
C VAL A 50 6.12 1.40 -5.50
N PHE A 51 6.07 2.73 -5.49
CA PHE A 51 4.98 3.48 -6.11
C PHE A 51 4.86 3.16 -7.61
N GLU A 52 5.98 3.15 -8.34
CA GLU A 52 6.02 2.78 -9.75
C GLU A 52 5.63 1.30 -9.96
N ALA A 53 6.15 0.37 -9.15
CA ALA A 53 5.78 -1.05 -9.25
C ALA A 53 4.27 -1.29 -9.01
N LEU A 54 3.65 -0.54 -8.09
CA LEU A 54 2.20 -0.63 -7.85
C LEU A 54 1.40 -0.04 -9.01
N LYS A 55 1.88 1.05 -9.60
CA LYS A 55 1.28 1.70 -10.77
C LYS A 55 1.35 0.82 -12.02
N GLU A 56 2.50 0.19 -12.28
CA GLU A 56 2.68 -0.79 -13.37
C GLU A 56 1.73 -1.99 -13.24
N LYS A 57 1.42 -2.39 -12.00
CA LYS A 57 0.46 -3.47 -11.73
C LYS A 57 -1.01 -3.00 -11.78
N GLY A 58 -1.28 -1.76 -12.21
CA GLY A 58 -2.65 -1.28 -12.46
C GLY A 58 -3.42 -0.87 -11.21
N LEU A 59 -2.72 -0.59 -10.10
CA LEU A 59 -3.37 -0.09 -8.89
C LEU A 59 -3.73 1.41 -9.03
N PRO A 60 -4.91 1.83 -8.52
CA PRO A 60 -5.35 3.21 -8.59
C PRO A 60 -4.58 4.08 -7.57
N MET A 61 -3.37 4.50 -7.96
CA MET A 61 -2.45 5.34 -7.18
C MET A 61 -2.75 6.85 -7.27
N ASP A 62 -3.87 7.25 -7.87
CA ASP A 62 -4.29 8.65 -8.09
C ASP A 62 -4.57 9.46 -6.83
#